data_AF-A0A1N7AXL7-F1
#
_entry.id   AF-A0A1N7AXL7-F1
#
_cell.length_a   1.000
_cell.length_b   1.000
_cell.length_c   1.000
_cell.angle_alpha   90.00
_cell.angle_beta   90.00
_cell.angle_gamma   90.00
#
_symmetry.space_group_name_H-M   'P 1'
#
loop_
_entity.id
_entity.type
_entity.pdbx_description
1 polymer ?
#
loop_
_entity_poly.entity_id
_entity_poly.type
_entity_poly.pdbx_seq_one_letter_code
_entity_poly.pdbx_strand_id
1 'polypeptide(L)'
;MKNQENKIAANKRLAELLGWTSLLEVGGALVGTPPAGTAESRGQALVPDWLGDWSAAGPLLAQFEIRLMPMSAGVDAAGFLEWYRFYPDRDAAARAAIVKAVTHRLEKAR
;
A
#
# COMPACT_ATOMS: atom_id res chain seq x y z
N MET A 1 -12.39 -6.39 -13.19
CA MET A 1 -13.01 -5.31 -12.38
C MET A 1 -12.75 -5.50 -10.88
N LYS A 2 -13.19 -6.60 -10.25
CA LYS A 2 -13.05 -6.83 -8.79
C LYS A 2 -11.63 -6.65 -8.21
N ASN A 3 -10.58 -7.04 -8.95
CA ASN A 3 -9.19 -6.86 -8.49
C ASN A 3 -8.74 -5.39 -8.47
N GLN A 4 -9.22 -4.57 -9.40
CA GLN A 4 -8.86 -3.15 -9.46
C GLN A 4 -9.57 -2.36 -8.36
N GLU A 5 -10.85 -2.65 -8.12
CA GLU A 5 -11.63 -2.04 -7.03
C GLU A 5 -11.03 -2.38 -5.66
N ASN A 6 -10.68 -3.65 -5.43
CA ASN A 6 -10.01 -4.08 -4.20
C ASN A 6 -8.65 -3.39 -4.01
N LYS A 7 -7.91 -3.21 -5.11
CA LYS A 7 -6.62 -2.51 -5.11
C LYS A 7 -6.78 -1.04 -4.71
N ILE A 8 -7.71 -0.33 -5.35
CA ILE A 8 -8.00 1.08 -5.05
C ILE A 8 -8.48 1.22 -3.61
N ALA A 9 -9.38 0.35 -3.14
CA ALA A 9 -9.86 0.37 -1.76
C ALA A 9 -8.73 0.20 -0.74
N ALA A 10 -7.82 -0.75 -0.97
CA ALA A 10 -6.68 -0.98 -0.09
C ALA A 10 -5.68 0.19 -0.10
N ASN A 11 -5.33 0.73 -1.27
CA ASN A 11 -4.48 1.92 -1.36
C ASN A 11 -5.15 3.12 -0.67
N LYS A 12 -6.45 3.34 -0.87
CA LYS A 12 -7.20 4.42 -0.20
C LYS A 12 -7.13 4.28 1.31
N ARG A 13 -7.39 3.07 1.83
CA ARG A 13 -7.33 2.79 3.26
C ARG A 13 -5.94 3.07 3.85
N LEU A 14 -4.89 2.62 3.17
CA LEU A 14 -3.51 2.88 3.61
C LEU A 14 -3.18 4.38 3.57
N ALA A 15 -3.62 5.11 2.53
CA ALA A 15 -3.43 6.56 2.43
C ALA A 15 -4.06 7.29 3.64
N GLU A 16 -5.31 6.97 4.00
CA GLU A 16 -6.00 7.56 5.15
C GLU A 16 -5.26 7.31 6.47
N LEU A 17 -4.71 6.10 6.65
CA LEU A 17 -3.94 5.75 7.84
C LEU A 17 -2.60 6.49 7.90
N LEU A 18 -1.98 6.73 6.75
CA LEU A 18 -0.77 7.55 6.60
C LEU A 18 -1.05 9.06 6.68
N GLY A 19 -2.30 9.47 6.92
CA GLY A 19 -2.67 10.86 7.12
C GLY A 19 -2.96 11.64 5.85
N TRP A 20 -3.15 10.97 4.71
CA TRP A 20 -3.69 11.62 3.53
C TRP A 20 -5.16 11.99 3.74
N THR A 21 -5.59 13.11 3.17
CA THR A 21 -6.97 13.59 3.24
C THR A 21 -7.49 13.94 1.84
N SER A 22 -8.79 14.26 1.74
CA SER A 22 -9.43 14.70 0.48
C SER A 22 -9.20 13.74 -0.70
N LEU A 23 -9.29 12.43 -0.44
CA LEU A 23 -8.99 11.38 -1.41
C LEU A 23 -10.10 11.24 -2.46
N LEU A 24 -9.72 11.36 -3.73
CA LEU A 24 -10.60 11.26 -4.90
C LEU A 24 -10.01 10.23 -5.88
N GLU A 25 -10.88 9.48 -6.54
CA GLU A 25 -10.48 8.62 -7.66
C GLU A 25 -10.63 9.38 -8.98
N VAL A 26 -9.56 9.44 -9.77
CA VAL A 26 -9.53 10.09 -11.09
C VAL A 26 -8.87 9.13 -12.07
N GLY A 27 -9.64 8.65 -13.05
CA GLY A 27 -9.12 7.78 -14.11
C GLY A 27 -8.50 6.46 -13.61
N GLY A 28 -8.99 5.92 -12.50
CA GLY A 28 -8.49 4.68 -11.90
C GLY A 28 -7.25 4.83 -11.01
N ALA A 29 -6.83 6.07 -10.74
CA ALA A 29 -5.79 6.41 -9.77
C ALA A 29 -6.37 7.25 -8.62
N LEU A 30 -5.69 7.26 -7.47
CA LEU A 30 -6.09 8.05 -6.31
C LEU A 30 -5.28 9.35 -6.24
N VAL A 31 -5.94 10.44 -5.91
CA VAL A 31 -5.36 11.76 -5.73
C VAL A 31 -5.86 12.33 -4.41
N GLY A 32 -5.01 12.99 -3.63
CA GLY A 32 -5.42 13.59 -2.35
C GLY A 32 -4.40 14.57 -1.77
N THR A 33 -4.68 15.09 -0.59
CA THR A 33 -3.79 15.99 0.13
C THR A 33 -2.80 15.18 0.99
N PRO A 34 -1.49 15.30 0.78
CA PRO A 34 -0.51 14.56 1.57
C PRO A 34 -0.36 15.14 2.98
N PRO A 35 0.01 14.32 3.98
CA PRO A 35 0.06 14.69 5.41
C PRO A 35 1.02 15.84 5.73
N ALA A 36 2.13 15.97 5.00
CA ALA A 36 3.12 17.02 5.22
C ALA A 36 2.81 18.33 4.48
N GLY A 37 1.71 18.40 3.71
CA GLY A 37 1.40 19.53 2.85
C GLY A 37 2.53 19.77 1.84
N THR A 38 2.52 19.08 0.70
CA THR A 38 3.56 19.32 -0.32
C THR A 38 3.41 20.73 -0.89
N ALA A 39 4.38 21.59 -0.60
CA ALA A 39 4.41 22.99 -1.04
C ALA A 39 4.27 23.12 -2.57
N GLU A 40 4.74 22.13 -3.31
CA GLU A 40 4.72 22.13 -4.78
C GLU A 40 3.39 21.67 -5.41
N SER A 41 2.44 21.14 -4.62
CA SER A 41 1.27 20.46 -5.19
C SER A 41 -0.06 21.17 -4.95
N ARG A 42 -0.06 22.45 -4.51
CA ARG A 42 -1.29 23.22 -4.18
C ARG A 42 -2.27 22.44 -3.27
N GLY A 43 -1.77 21.55 -2.42
CA GLY A 43 -2.57 20.70 -1.54
C GLY A 43 -3.15 19.43 -2.19
N GLN A 44 -2.70 19.04 -3.39
CA GLN A 44 -3.18 17.82 -4.06
C GLN A 44 -2.06 17.09 -4.80
N ALA A 45 -1.85 15.81 -4.51
CA ALA A 45 -0.83 14.95 -5.12
C ALA A 45 -1.39 13.58 -5.49
N LEU A 46 -0.73 12.89 -6.42
CA LEU A 46 -1.02 11.49 -6.73
C LEU A 46 -0.68 10.63 -5.51
N VAL A 47 -1.64 9.82 -5.06
CA VAL A 47 -1.44 8.86 -3.98
C VAL A 47 -0.58 7.72 -4.51
N PRO A 48 0.48 7.30 -3.78
CA PRO A 48 1.32 6.19 -4.21
C PRO A 48 0.51 4.90 -4.41
N ASP A 49 0.80 4.18 -5.49
CA ASP A 49 0.14 2.91 -5.80
C ASP A 49 0.86 1.74 -5.13
N TRP A 50 0.72 1.59 -3.81
CA TRP A 50 1.47 0.57 -3.05
C TRP A 50 1.19 -0.87 -3.48
N LEU A 51 -0.02 -1.19 -3.94
CA LEU A 51 -0.31 -2.53 -4.45
C LEU A 51 0.14 -2.73 -5.91
N GLY A 52 0.27 -1.66 -6.69
CA GLY A 52 0.63 -1.74 -8.11
C GLY A 52 2.10 -1.49 -8.42
N ASP A 53 2.81 -0.75 -7.58
CA ASP A 53 4.16 -0.28 -7.83
C ASP A 53 5.10 -0.60 -6.66
N TRP A 54 6.21 -1.27 -6.98
CA TRP A 54 7.25 -1.59 -6.01
C TRP A 54 7.95 -0.34 -5.49
N SER A 55 8.10 0.69 -6.32
CA SER A 55 8.76 1.95 -5.92
C SER A 55 8.00 2.65 -4.78
N ALA A 56 6.67 2.49 -4.75
CA ALA A 56 5.79 2.96 -3.69
C ALA A 56 5.84 2.03 -2.46
N ALA A 57 5.77 0.72 -2.66
CA ALA A 57 5.66 -0.27 -1.58
C ALA A 57 6.96 -0.50 -0.81
N GLY A 58 8.08 -0.61 -1.52
CA GLY A 58 9.39 -0.95 -0.96
C GLY A 58 9.83 -0.06 0.20
N PRO A 59 9.71 1.28 0.10
CA PRO A 59 10.05 2.19 1.20
C PRO A 59 9.30 1.92 2.51
N LEU A 60 8.09 1.35 2.47
CA LEU A 60 7.32 1.02 3.67
C LEU A 60 8.02 -0.02 4.55
N LEU A 61 8.84 -0.91 3.96
CA LEU A 61 9.63 -1.89 4.71
C LEU A 61 10.57 -1.19 5.71
N ALA A 62 11.29 -0.18 5.24
CA ALA A 62 12.22 0.57 6.07
C ALA A 62 11.47 1.50 7.05
N GLN A 63 10.45 2.21 6.56
CA GLN A 63 9.67 3.16 7.39
C GLN A 63 8.97 2.49 8.58
N PHE A 64 8.49 1.25 8.40
CA PHE A 64 7.75 0.51 9.41
C PHE A 64 8.53 -0.67 9.99
N GLU A 65 9.84 -0.76 9.71
CA GLU A 65 10.73 -1.83 10.21
C GLU A 65 10.18 -3.24 9.95
N ILE A 66 9.59 -3.45 8.77
CA ILE A 66 9.00 -4.72 8.37
C ILE A 66 10.06 -5.55 7.66
N ARG A 67 10.26 -6.78 8.14
CA ARG A 67 11.06 -7.79 7.44
C ARG A 67 10.17 -8.50 6.42
N LEU A 68 10.60 -8.51 5.17
CA LEU A 68 10.01 -9.31 4.10
C LEU A 68 10.77 -10.65 3.99
N MET A 69 10.06 -11.77 4.07
CA MET A 69 10.65 -13.10 4.02
C MET A 69 10.00 -13.93 2.91
N PRO A 70 10.66 -14.08 1.76
CA PRO A 70 10.23 -15.04 0.74
C PRO A 70 10.27 -16.47 1.30
N MET A 71 9.27 -17.26 0.95
CA MET A 71 9.16 -18.68 1.28
C MET A 71 8.90 -19.49 0.01
N SER A 72 8.83 -20.82 0.14
CA SER A 72 8.66 -21.72 -1.01
C SER A 72 7.36 -21.45 -1.79
N ALA A 73 6.26 -21.20 -1.09
CA ALA A 73 4.92 -21.06 -1.67
C ALA A 73 4.27 -19.68 -1.46
N GLY A 74 4.96 -18.77 -0.79
CA GLY A 74 4.42 -17.46 -0.44
C GLY A 74 5.48 -16.52 0.10
N VAL A 75 5.04 -15.41 0.66
CA VAL A 75 5.91 -14.39 1.25
C VAL A 75 5.26 -13.88 2.54
N ASP A 76 6.07 -13.75 3.58
CA ASP A 76 5.67 -13.18 4.85
C ASP A 76 6.17 -11.74 5.00
N ALA A 77 5.31 -10.87 5.52
CA ALA A 77 5.68 -9.55 5.99
C ALA A 77 5.16 -9.38 7.42
N ALA A 78 6.05 -9.48 8.42
CA ALA A 78 5.71 -9.34 9.83
C ALA A 78 4.53 -10.22 10.31
N GLY A 79 4.48 -11.48 9.87
CA GLY A 79 3.41 -12.43 10.21
C GLY A 79 2.19 -12.40 9.28
N PHE A 80 2.20 -11.55 8.24
CA PHE A 80 1.18 -11.54 7.19
C PHE A 80 1.67 -12.32 5.98
N LEU A 81 1.16 -13.55 5.85
CA LEU A 81 1.49 -14.47 4.77
C LEU A 81 0.58 -14.31 3.55
N GLU A 82 1.18 -14.04 2.39
CA GLU A 82 0.54 -14.12 1.09
C GLU A 82 1.05 -15.30 0.25
N TRP A 83 0.13 -16.10 -0.28
CA TRP A 83 0.47 -17.26 -1.10
C TRP A 83 0.58 -16.89 -2.58
N TYR A 84 1.70 -17.25 -3.22
CA TYR A 84 1.98 -16.85 -4.61
C TYR A 84 0.89 -17.25 -5.61
N ARG A 85 0.20 -18.38 -5.38
CA ARG A 85 -0.87 -18.88 -6.27
C ARG A 85 -2.08 -17.94 -6.42
N PHE A 86 -2.24 -16.95 -5.53
CA PHE A 86 -3.36 -16.01 -5.58
C PHE A 86 -3.02 -14.71 -6.32
N TYR A 87 -1.78 -14.59 -6.82
CA TYR A 87 -1.25 -13.37 -7.41
C TYR A 87 -0.71 -13.65 -8.82
N PRO A 88 -0.71 -12.64 -9.71
CA PRO A 88 -0.17 -12.79 -11.06
C PRO A 88 1.34 -13.05 -11.08
N ASP A 89 2.05 -12.56 -10.06
CA ASP A 89 3.49 -12.73 -9.89
C ASP A 89 3.86 -12.65 -8.40
N ARG A 90 5.13 -12.97 -8.09
CA ARG A 90 5.65 -12.98 -6.71
C ARG A 90 5.74 -11.58 -6.10
N ASP A 91 5.97 -10.56 -6.93
CA ASP A 91 6.11 -9.19 -6.46
C ASP A 91 4.75 -8.62 -6.03
N ALA A 92 3.67 -8.98 -6.73
CA ALA A 92 2.31 -8.64 -6.37
C ALA A 92 1.91 -9.24 -5.01
N ALA A 93 2.31 -10.49 -4.74
CA ALA A 93 2.12 -11.10 -3.43
C ALA A 93 2.93 -10.36 -2.34
N ALA A 94 4.18 -10.00 -2.64
CA ALA A 94 5.03 -9.26 -1.71
C ALA A 94 4.48 -7.86 -1.39
N ARG A 95 4.04 -7.10 -2.40
CA ARG A 95 3.38 -5.80 -2.18
C ARG A 95 2.12 -5.95 -1.34
N ALA A 96 1.31 -6.99 -1.59
CA ALA A 96 0.12 -7.24 -0.78
C ALA A 96 0.43 -7.57 0.68
N ALA A 97 1.46 -8.40 0.94
CA ALA A 97 1.92 -8.71 2.29
C ALA A 97 2.39 -7.43 3.03
N ILE A 98 3.20 -6.59 2.35
CA ILE A 98 3.69 -5.31 2.88
C ILE A 98 2.51 -4.40 3.25
N VAL A 99 1.59 -4.18 2.32
CA VAL A 99 0.43 -3.29 2.52
C VAL A 99 -0.43 -3.77 3.68
N LYS A 100 -0.71 -5.07 3.81
CA LYS A 100 -1.46 -5.62 4.94
C LYS A 100 -0.74 -5.42 6.27
N ALA A 101 0.56 -5.70 6.32
CA ALA A 101 1.35 -5.56 7.54
C ALA A 101 1.40 -4.11 8.04
N VAL A 102 1.63 -3.15 7.13
CA VAL A 102 1.66 -1.72 7.46
C VAL A 102 0.28 -1.23 7.90
N THR A 103 -0.76 -1.59 7.15
CA THR A 103 -2.16 -1.23 7.47
C THR A 103 -2.51 -1.67 8.87
N HIS A 104 -2.25 -2.94 9.20
CA HIS A 104 -2.54 -3.49 10.54
C HIS A 104 -1.72 -2.82 11.65
N ARG A 105 -0.44 -2.49 11.40
CA ARG A 105 0.40 -1.78 12.36
C ARG A 105 -0.15 -0.38 12.65
N LEU A 106 -0.57 0.34 11.61
CA LEU A 106 -1.16 1.68 11.74
C LEU A 106 -2.54 1.65 12.41
N GLU A 107 -3.37 0.64 12.12
CA GLU A 107 -4.68 0.48 12.75
C GLU A 107 -4.57 0.20 14.25
N LYS A 108 -3.53 -0.50 14.69
CA LYS A 108 -3.27 -0.75 16.13
C LYS A 108 -2.67 0.44 16.88
N ALA A 109 -2.07 1.39 16.16
CA ALA A 109 -1.44 2.56 16.77
C ALA A 109 -2.41 3.73 17.01
N ARG A 110 -3.66 3.59 16.53
CA ARG A 110 -4.78 4.52 16.77
C ARG A 110 -5.61 4.06 17.97
#